data_AF-A0A9P7B345-F1
#
_entry.id   AF-A0A9P7B345-F1
#
_cell.length_a   1.000
_cell.length_b   1.000
_cell.length_c   1.000
_cell.angle_alpha   90.00
_cell.angle_beta   90.00
_cell.angle_gamma   90.00
#
_symmetry.space_group_name_H-M   'P 1'
#
loop_
_entity.id
_entity.type
_entity.pdbx_description
1 polymer ?
#
loop_
_entity_poly.entity_id
_entity_poly.type
_entity_poly.pdbx_seq_one_letter_code
_entity_poly.pdbx_strand_id
1 'polypeptide(L)'
;MLQEGEVVEVRKKKAGAAFDNVRGDSSRSGHRAGLARSRRLDQHPHKRRLSKQTSIYVSDSHDPWFNLAFEDWLFRKTDPEQKILYLYRNSPSVIIGRNQNPWKEINLARLRELDIPFVRRKSGGGTVYHDLGNTNYCVFVPRTEFDRKTNAELVVRGLQNLDLAAYVNERNDICVDGFKM
;
A
#
# COMPACT_ATOMS: atom_id res chain seq x y z
N MET A 1 4.34 -22.81 -2.81
CA MET A 1 3.70 -22.56 -1.51
C MET A 1 3.08 -21.17 -1.61
N LEU A 2 1.77 -21.03 -1.37
CA LEU A 2 1.01 -19.81 -1.70
C LEU A 2 1.38 -18.68 -0.71
N GLN A 3 1.74 -17.50 -1.25
CA GLN A 3 1.81 -16.25 -0.48
C GLN A 3 0.40 -15.88 0.03
N GLU A 4 0.30 -15.05 1.06
CA GLU A 4 -0.98 -14.45 1.48
C GLU A 4 -0.82 -12.93 1.35
N GLY A 5 -1.54 -12.35 0.38
CA GLY A 5 -1.64 -10.90 0.21
C GLY A 5 -2.99 -10.45 0.76
N GLU A 6 -2.97 -9.43 1.63
CA GLU A 6 -4.19 -8.82 2.13
C GLU A 6 -4.31 -7.39 1.61
N VAL A 7 -5.50 -7.07 1.08
CA VAL A 7 -5.90 -5.72 0.73
C VAL A 7 -6.61 -5.14 1.93
N VAL A 8 -6.01 -4.12 2.54
CA VAL A 8 -6.69 -3.30 3.53
C VAL A 8 -7.03 -1.99 2.84
N GLU A 9 -8.30 -1.61 2.90
CA GLU A 9 -8.85 -0.46 2.21
C GLU A 9 -9.23 0.60 3.24
N VAL A 10 -8.74 1.82 3.04
CA VAL A 10 -8.99 2.96 3.94
C VAL A 10 -10.14 3.78 3.36
N ARG A 11 -11.36 3.61 3.87
CA ARG A 11 -12.53 4.37 3.36
C ARG A 11 -12.51 5.78 3.93
N LYS A 12 -12.12 6.78 3.14
CA LYS A 12 -12.26 8.19 3.58
C LYS A 12 -13.71 8.67 3.44
N LYS A 13 -14.29 9.15 4.55
CA LYS A 13 -15.24 10.27 4.51
C LYS A 13 -14.44 11.59 4.40
N LYS A 14 -14.95 12.53 3.59
CA LYS A 14 -14.30 13.81 3.22
C LYS A 14 -13.80 14.65 4.41
N ALA A 15 -12.57 15.16 4.32
CA ALA A 15 -12.12 16.40 4.99
C ALA A 15 -10.97 17.04 4.18
N GLY A 16 -10.98 18.38 4.11
CA GLY A 16 -10.19 19.23 3.21
C GLY A 16 -8.76 19.54 3.64
N ALA A 17 -8.08 20.26 2.74
CA ALA A 17 -6.72 20.84 2.77
C ALA A 17 -6.36 21.55 4.10
N ALA A 18 -5.09 21.77 4.48
CA ALA A 18 -3.97 22.24 3.67
C ALA A 18 -2.58 21.92 4.29
N PHE A 19 -1.59 21.85 3.40
CA PHE A 19 -0.15 21.86 3.64
C PHE A 19 0.35 23.26 4.00
N ASP A 20 1.45 23.35 4.76
CA ASP A 20 2.51 24.32 4.50
C ASP A 20 3.86 23.83 5.04
N ASN A 21 4.93 24.38 4.46
CA ASN A 21 6.21 23.75 4.19
C ASN A 21 7.37 24.61 4.77
N VAL A 22 8.60 24.08 4.75
CA VAL A 22 9.89 24.80 4.51
C VAL A 22 10.88 25.13 5.67
N ARG A 23 12.13 24.61 5.47
CA ARG A 23 13.51 25.05 5.86
C ARG A 23 13.91 25.02 7.34
N GLY A 24 15.09 24.57 7.78
CA GLY A 24 16.38 24.30 7.14
C GLY A 24 17.45 25.23 7.73
N ASP A 25 18.44 24.71 8.47
CA ASP A 25 19.72 25.42 8.69
C ASP A 25 20.88 24.45 9.00
N SER A 26 22.07 24.95 8.69
CA SER A 26 23.36 24.33 8.51
C SER A 26 24.37 24.85 9.55
N SER A 27 25.39 24.07 9.90
CA SER A 27 26.71 24.63 10.27
C SER A 27 27.79 23.55 10.48
N ARG A 28 28.96 23.80 9.83
CA ARG A 28 30.39 23.76 10.30
C ARG A 28 30.88 22.52 11.08
N SER A 29 32.13 22.02 11.00
CA SER A 29 33.43 22.47 10.49
C SER A 29 34.54 21.41 10.77
N GLY A 30 35.63 21.42 9.98
CA GLY A 30 37.01 20.97 10.34
C GLY A 30 37.28 19.45 10.33
N HIS A 31 38.50 18.91 10.18
CA HIS A 31 39.86 19.37 9.89
C HIS A 31 40.75 18.12 9.65
N ARG A 32 41.81 18.27 8.83
CA ARG A 32 43.12 17.54 8.80
C ARG A 32 43.26 16.07 8.33
N ALA A 33 44.02 15.96 7.23
CA ALA A 33 45.30 15.24 7.00
C ALA A 33 45.46 13.72 7.29
N GLY A 34 46.01 12.99 6.31
CA GLY A 34 46.65 11.68 6.51
C GLY A 34 46.94 10.92 5.22
N LEU A 35 48.18 10.96 4.75
CA LEU A 35 48.70 10.25 3.57
C LEU A 35 49.20 8.85 3.99
N ALA A 36 48.71 7.74 3.40
CA ALA A 36 49.40 6.44 3.47
C ALA A 36 48.95 5.40 2.41
N ARG A 37 49.85 5.16 1.46
CA ARG A 37 50.25 3.89 0.79
C ARG A 37 49.22 2.74 0.59
N SER A 38 48.95 2.50 -0.69
CA SER A 38 49.03 1.21 -1.43
C SER A 38 48.80 -0.11 -0.67
N ARG A 39 47.63 -0.71 -0.90
CA ARG A 39 47.46 -2.17 -1.03
C ARG A 39 46.54 -2.46 -2.21
N ARG A 40 47.03 -3.19 -3.20
CA ARG A 40 46.20 -3.82 -4.24
C ARG A 40 45.26 -4.79 -3.51
N LEU A 41 43.97 -4.51 -3.57
CA LEU A 41 42.91 -5.44 -3.20
C LEU A 41 42.33 -5.99 -4.50
N ASP A 42 42.23 -7.31 -4.56
CA ASP A 42 41.73 -8.09 -5.67
C ASP A 42 40.40 -7.53 -6.19
N GLN A 43 40.42 -7.05 -7.43
CA GLN A 43 39.21 -6.65 -8.14
C GLN A 43 38.51 -7.89 -8.68
N HIS A 44 37.85 -8.64 -7.79
CA HIS A 44 36.67 -9.39 -8.21
C HIS A 44 35.49 -8.41 -8.14
N PRO A 45 34.74 -8.17 -9.23
CA PRO A 45 33.53 -7.39 -9.13
C PRO A 45 32.57 -8.20 -8.27
N HIS A 46 32.51 -7.88 -6.97
CA HIS A 46 31.38 -8.20 -6.14
C HIS A 46 30.17 -7.66 -6.90
N LYS A 47 29.45 -8.55 -7.59
CA LYS A 47 28.08 -8.27 -8.01
C LYS A 47 27.42 -7.70 -6.77
N ARG A 48 27.11 -6.41 -6.78
CA ARG A 48 26.29 -5.77 -5.75
C ARG A 48 25.08 -6.67 -5.62
N ARG A 49 25.07 -7.51 -4.59
CA ARG A 49 23.90 -8.27 -4.19
C ARG A 49 22.94 -7.18 -3.78
N LEU A 50 22.06 -6.80 -4.70
CA LEU A 50 21.01 -5.83 -4.46
C LEU A 50 20.38 -6.26 -3.15
N SER A 51 20.47 -5.42 -2.11
CA SER A 51 19.83 -5.67 -0.82
C SER A 51 18.41 -6.17 -1.08
N LYS A 52 17.96 -7.25 -0.42
CA LYS A 52 16.59 -7.81 -0.55
C LYS A 52 15.58 -6.64 -0.68
N GLN A 53 15.12 -6.40 -1.90
CA GLN A 53 14.86 -5.02 -2.36
C GLN A 53 13.40 -4.68 -2.11
N THR A 54 13.13 -3.77 -1.18
CA THR A 54 11.77 -3.23 -1.03
C THR A 54 11.42 -2.43 -2.28
N SER A 55 10.22 -2.59 -2.82
CA SER A 55 9.74 -1.83 -3.99
C SER A 55 8.40 -1.19 -3.70
N ILE A 56 8.18 -0.01 -4.27
CA ILE A 56 6.92 0.72 -4.14
C ILE A 56 6.39 0.95 -5.56
N TYR A 57 5.16 0.55 -5.81
CA TYR A 57 4.45 0.82 -7.06
C TYR A 57 3.27 1.74 -6.78
N VAL A 58 3.07 2.74 -7.63
CA VAL A 58 1.91 3.62 -7.61
C VAL A 58 1.24 3.52 -8.96
N SER A 59 -0.03 3.14 -9.00
CA SER A 59 -0.79 3.06 -10.26
C SER A 59 -1.30 4.44 -10.65
N ASP A 60 -1.01 4.83 -11.89
CA ASP A 60 -1.63 5.98 -12.55
C ASP A 60 -3.01 5.62 -13.14
N SER A 61 -3.33 4.33 -13.22
CA SER A 61 -4.63 3.87 -13.73
C SER A 61 -5.70 3.95 -12.65
N HIS A 62 -6.89 4.41 -13.06
CA HIS A 62 -8.10 4.38 -12.23
C HIS A 62 -9.04 3.22 -12.57
N ASP A 63 -8.67 2.36 -13.51
CA ASP A 63 -9.49 1.21 -13.87
C ASP A 63 -9.42 0.11 -12.78
N PRO A 64 -10.57 -0.26 -12.15
CA PRO A 64 -10.60 -1.34 -11.16
C PRO A 64 -10.20 -2.70 -11.73
N TRP A 65 -10.49 -3.01 -13.00
CA TRP A 65 -10.08 -4.28 -13.61
C TRP A 65 -8.56 -4.34 -13.77
N PHE A 66 -7.96 -3.27 -14.30
CA PHE A 66 -6.50 -3.18 -14.42
C PHE A 66 -5.81 -3.26 -13.07
N ASN A 67 -6.23 -2.47 -12.08
CA ASN A 67 -5.56 -2.41 -10.79
C ASN A 67 -5.61 -3.75 -10.05
N LEU A 68 -6.76 -4.45 -10.08
CA LEU A 68 -6.88 -5.79 -9.49
C LEU A 68 -6.13 -6.87 -10.29
N ALA A 69 -6.06 -6.74 -11.61
CA ALA A 69 -5.26 -7.64 -12.44
C ALA A 69 -3.76 -7.46 -12.18
N PHE A 70 -3.30 -6.21 -12.02
CA PHE A 70 -1.92 -5.90 -11.70
C PHE A 70 -1.54 -6.36 -10.29
N GLU A 71 -2.44 -6.22 -9.31
CA GLU A 71 -2.28 -6.80 -7.97
C GLU A 71 -2.07 -8.32 -8.02
N ASP A 72 -2.92 -9.05 -8.75
CA ASP A 72 -2.79 -10.52 -8.92
C ASP A 72 -1.51 -10.87 -9.70
N TRP A 73 -1.09 -10.04 -10.65
CA TRP A 73 0.16 -10.23 -11.38
C TRP A 73 1.38 -10.05 -10.47
N LEU A 74 1.44 -8.97 -9.70
CA LEU A 74 2.50 -8.72 -8.72
C LEU A 74 2.59 -9.87 -7.73
N PHE A 75 1.45 -10.32 -7.22
CA PHE A 75 1.36 -11.45 -6.31
C PHE A 75 1.92 -12.76 -6.89
N ARG A 76 1.72 -13.03 -8.18
CA ARG A 76 2.12 -14.31 -8.79
C ARG A 76 3.51 -14.32 -9.41
N LYS A 77 4.01 -13.15 -9.81
CA LYS A 77 5.22 -13.03 -10.64
C LYS A 77 6.42 -12.44 -9.92
N THR A 78 6.21 -11.86 -8.75
CA THR A 78 7.30 -11.33 -7.92
C THR A 78 7.98 -12.45 -7.12
N ASP A 79 9.27 -12.28 -6.84
CA ASP A 79 10.00 -13.08 -5.85
C ASP A 79 9.27 -13.09 -4.49
N PRO A 80 8.99 -14.26 -3.89
CA PRO A 80 8.33 -14.37 -2.59
C PRO A 80 9.05 -13.69 -1.43
N GLU A 81 10.36 -13.48 -1.54
CA GLU A 81 11.18 -12.81 -0.53
C GLU A 81 11.17 -11.28 -0.67
N GLN A 82 10.62 -10.76 -1.77
CA GLN A 82 10.56 -9.33 -2.05
C GLN A 82 9.40 -8.67 -1.31
N LYS A 83 9.68 -7.52 -0.69
CA LYS A 83 8.67 -6.69 -0.02
C LYS A 83 8.15 -5.64 -1.00
N ILE A 84 6.84 -5.59 -1.21
CA ILE A 84 6.23 -4.62 -2.11
C ILE A 84 5.11 -3.87 -1.40
N LEU A 85 5.10 -2.54 -1.56
CA LEU A 85 3.92 -1.72 -1.33
C LEU A 85 3.34 -1.29 -2.68
N TYR A 86 2.06 -1.58 -2.91
CA TYR A 86 1.33 -1.13 -4.09
C TYR A 86 0.21 -0.19 -3.67
N LEU A 87 0.17 1.01 -4.26
CA LEU A 87 -0.83 2.05 -3.99
C LEU A 87 -1.63 2.32 -5.27
N TYR A 88 -2.96 2.36 -5.15
CA TYR A 88 -3.83 2.65 -6.29
C TYR A 88 -5.17 3.27 -5.87
N ARG A 89 -5.82 3.95 -6.81
CA ARG A 89 -7.19 4.47 -6.66
C ARG A 89 -8.01 4.01 -7.84
N ASN A 90 -9.28 3.71 -7.60
CA ASN A 90 -10.20 3.26 -8.65
C ASN A 90 -11.25 4.33 -8.91
N SER A 91 -11.72 4.42 -10.14
CA SER A 91 -12.97 5.10 -10.47
C SER A 91 -14.15 4.45 -9.71
N PRO A 92 -15.30 5.15 -9.58
CA PRO A 92 -16.50 4.63 -8.94
C PRO A 92 -16.75 3.16 -9.29
N SER A 93 -16.64 2.26 -8.31
CA SER A 93 -16.76 0.82 -8.52
C SER A 93 -17.10 0.09 -7.23
N VAL A 94 -17.78 -1.04 -7.34
CA VAL A 94 -18.06 -1.93 -6.20
C VAL A 94 -17.16 -3.15 -6.26
N ILE A 95 -16.33 -3.35 -5.24
CA ILE A 95 -15.43 -4.50 -5.19
C ILE A 95 -16.01 -5.56 -4.26
N ILE A 96 -16.36 -6.72 -4.84
CA ILE A 96 -16.91 -7.85 -4.09
C ILE A 96 -15.81 -8.83 -3.70
N GLY A 97 -15.90 -9.37 -2.48
CA GLY A 97 -14.96 -10.38 -1.99
C GLY A 97 -15.05 -11.68 -2.80
N ARG A 98 -13.97 -12.48 -2.80
CA ARG A 98 -13.86 -13.73 -3.57
C ARG A 98 -15.08 -14.64 -3.46
N ASN A 99 -15.59 -14.83 -2.24
CA ASN A 99 -16.66 -15.78 -1.94
C ASN A 99 -18.03 -15.11 -1.70
N GLN A 100 -18.18 -13.83 -2.04
CA GLN A 100 -19.43 -13.09 -1.82
C GLN A 100 -20.46 -13.36 -2.93
N ASN A 101 -21.74 -13.38 -2.54
CA ASN A 101 -22.87 -13.49 -3.47
C ASN A 101 -23.28 -12.08 -3.94
N PRO A 102 -23.07 -11.71 -5.23
CA PRO A 102 -23.40 -10.36 -5.70
C PRO A 102 -24.87 -10.00 -5.48
N TRP A 103 -25.80 -10.92 -5.72
CA TRP A 103 -27.24 -10.65 -5.58
C TRP A 103 -27.69 -10.30 -4.17
N LYS A 104 -26.91 -10.68 -3.13
CA LYS A 104 -27.20 -10.31 -1.73
C LYS A 104 -26.48 -9.03 -1.29
N GLU A 105 -25.36 -8.73 -1.92
CA GLU A 105 -24.44 -7.68 -1.47
C GLU A 105 -24.63 -6.35 -2.19
N ILE A 106 -25.13 -6.38 -3.43
CA ILE A 106 -25.19 -5.19 -4.29
C ILE A 106 -26.58 -4.96 -4.87
N ASN A 107 -26.96 -3.69 -4.97
CA ASN A 107 -28.16 -3.27 -5.70
C ASN A 107 -27.81 -3.14 -7.20
N LEU A 108 -27.99 -4.23 -7.95
CA LEU A 108 -27.68 -4.30 -9.38
C LEU A 108 -28.43 -3.27 -10.22
N ALA A 109 -29.69 -2.97 -9.88
CA ALA A 109 -30.48 -1.97 -10.60
C ALA A 109 -29.84 -0.59 -10.45
N ARG A 110 -29.49 -0.21 -9.21
CA ARG A 110 -28.87 1.08 -8.92
C ARG A 110 -27.47 1.22 -9.55
N LEU A 111 -26.68 0.16 -9.56
CA LEU A 111 -25.36 0.18 -10.19
C LEU A 111 -25.47 0.37 -11.71
N ARG A 112 -26.46 -0.26 -12.36
CA ARG A 112 -26.71 -0.08 -13.79
C ARG A 112 -27.17 1.34 -14.12
N GLU A 113 -28.04 1.93 -13.30
CA GLU A 113 -28.49 3.32 -13.46
C GLU A 113 -27.34 4.33 -13.37
N LEU A 114 -26.38 4.07 -12.49
CA LEU A 114 -25.24 4.97 -12.23
C LEU A 114 -24.01 4.65 -13.09
N ASP A 115 -24.08 3.64 -13.96
CA ASP A 115 -22.95 3.11 -14.73
C ASP A 115 -21.72 2.76 -13.85
N ILE A 116 -21.99 2.19 -12.67
CA ILE A 116 -20.95 1.79 -11.72
C ILE A 116 -20.70 0.28 -11.88
N PRO A 117 -19.50 -0.14 -12.30
CA PRO A 117 -19.18 -1.56 -12.40
C PRO A 117 -19.01 -2.20 -11.02
N PHE A 118 -19.22 -3.52 -10.97
CA PHE A 118 -18.75 -4.32 -9.85
C PHE A 118 -17.71 -5.35 -10.30
N VAL A 119 -16.66 -5.54 -9.49
CA VAL A 119 -15.53 -6.41 -9.81
C VAL A 119 -15.24 -7.34 -8.64
N ARG A 120 -14.97 -8.61 -8.91
CA ARG A 120 -14.62 -9.60 -7.89
C ARG A 120 -13.11 -9.64 -7.68
N ARG A 121 -12.66 -9.31 -6.45
CA ARG A 121 -11.24 -9.43 -6.09
C ARG A 121 -10.86 -10.86 -5.72
N LYS A 122 -9.56 -11.14 -5.72
CA LYS A 122 -9.01 -12.46 -5.33
C LYS A 122 -9.01 -12.71 -3.83
N SER A 123 -8.92 -11.65 -3.01
CA SER A 123 -8.93 -11.76 -1.56
C SER A 123 -10.36 -11.99 -1.01
N GLY A 124 -10.45 -12.55 0.19
CA GLY A 124 -11.71 -12.75 0.92
C GLY A 124 -12.26 -11.45 1.50
N GLY A 125 -13.24 -11.54 2.40
CA GLY A 125 -13.85 -10.39 3.08
C GLY A 125 -15.18 -9.94 2.48
N GLY A 126 -15.64 -8.76 2.87
CA GLY A 126 -16.94 -8.19 2.48
C GLY A 126 -16.90 -7.40 1.17
N THR A 127 -18.02 -6.74 0.88
CA THR A 127 -18.18 -5.85 -0.27
C THR A 127 -17.87 -4.40 0.12
N VAL A 128 -17.18 -3.69 -0.77
CA VAL A 128 -16.68 -2.33 -0.55
C VAL A 128 -16.96 -1.45 -1.76
N TYR A 129 -17.08 -0.15 -1.54
CA TYR A 129 -17.30 0.84 -2.60
C TYR A 129 -16.05 1.71 -2.74
N HIS A 130 -15.54 1.82 -3.95
CA HIS A 130 -14.39 2.63 -4.29
C HIS A 130 -14.83 3.85 -5.07
N ASP A 131 -14.14 4.96 -4.84
CA ASP A 131 -14.11 6.15 -5.68
C ASP A 131 -12.70 6.76 -5.65
N LEU A 132 -12.52 7.93 -6.28
CA LEU A 132 -11.22 8.62 -6.31
C LEU A 132 -10.81 9.24 -4.95
N GLY A 133 -11.72 9.30 -3.99
CA GLY A 133 -11.47 9.69 -2.60
C GLY A 133 -10.97 8.52 -1.74
N ASN A 134 -11.17 7.28 -2.19
CA ASN A 134 -10.66 6.07 -1.56
C ASN A 134 -9.27 5.69 -2.10
N THR A 135 -8.30 5.55 -1.19
CA THR A 135 -6.93 5.09 -1.53
C THR A 135 -6.74 3.67 -1.06
N ASN A 136 -6.44 2.79 -2.00
CA ASN A 136 -6.19 1.38 -1.75
C ASN A 136 -4.69 1.13 -1.60
N TYR A 137 -4.34 0.22 -0.70
CA TYR A 137 -2.97 -0.23 -0.55
C TYR A 137 -2.90 -1.75 -0.44
N CYS A 138 -1.82 -2.32 -0.96
CA CYS A 138 -1.50 -3.74 -0.85
C CYS A 138 -0.06 -3.89 -0.40
N VAL A 139 0.12 -4.69 0.66
CA VAL A 139 1.44 -5.01 1.20
C VAL A 139 1.74 -6.46 0.90
N PHE A 140 2.76 -6.70 0.09
CA PHE A 140 3.30 -8.01 -0.18
C PHE A 140 4.56 -8.19 0.67
N VAL A 141 4.54 -9.20 1.54
CA VAL A 141 5.66 -9.58 2.39
C VAL A 141 5.82 -11.10 2.39
N PRO A 142 7.01 -11.63 2.73
CA PRO A 142 7.19 -13.05 2.94
C PRO A 142 6.20 -13.56 4.00
N ARG A 143 5.69 -14.79 3.81
CA ARG A 143 4.67 -15.37 4.71
C ARG A 143 5.12 -15.44 6.16
N THR A 144 6.42 -15.65 6.40
CA THR A 144 7.02 -15.69 7.74
C THR A 144 7.03 -14.33 8.44
N GLU A 145 6.89 -13.24 7.68
CA GLU A 145 6.88 -11.87 8.17
C GLU A 145 5.48 -11.23 8.09
N PHE A 146 4.47 -11.98 7.65
CA PHE A 146 3.12 -11.46 7.49
C PHE A 146 2.47 -11.26 8.87
N ASP A 147 2.21 -9.99 9.20
CA ASP A 147 1.37 -9.60 10.32
C ASP A 147 0.42 -8.47 9.91
N ARG A 148 -0.88 -8.71 10.07
CA ARG A 148 -1.94 -7.78 9.70
C ARG A 148 -1.86 -6.48 10.48
N LYS A 149 -1.55 -6.57 11.78
CA LYS A 149 -1.47 -5.40 12.65
C LYS A 149 -0.30 -4.52 12.24
N THR A 150 0.89 -5.09 12.03
CA THR A 150 2.08 -4.39 11.55
C THR A 150 1.83 -3.66 10.23
N ASN A 151 1.08 -4.28 9.30
CA ASN A 151 0.72 -3.65 8.02
C ASN A 151 -0.23 -2.46 8.20
N ALA A 152 -1.20 -2.54 9.11
CA ALA A 152 -2.08 -1.41 9.44
C ALA A 152 -1.30 -0.29 10.17
N GLU A 153 -0.39 -0.65 11.06
CA GLU A 153 0.49 0.29 11.78
C GLU A 153 1.44 1.03 10.83
N LEU A 154 1.85 0.42 9.70
CA LEU A 154 2.59 1.11 8.66
C LEU A 154 1.79 2.30 8.08
N VAL A 155 0.50 2.11 7.82
CA VAL A 155 -0.37 3.18 7.31
C VAL A 155 -0.66 4.21 8.39
N VAL A 156 -0.93 3.79 9.62
CA VAL A 156 -1.12 4.70 10.76
C VAL A 156 0.08 5.61 10.96
N ARG A 157 1.31 5.08 10.92
CA ARG A 157 2.52 5.91 11.00
C ARG A 157 2.61 6.92 9.86
N GLY A 158 2.23 6.52 8.65
CA GLY A 158 2.14 7.44 7.51
C GLY A 158 1.12 8.56 7.74
N LEU A 159 -0.05 8.25 8.30
CA LEU A 159 -1.09 9.23 8.63
C LEU A 159 -0.69 10.16 9.78
N GLN A 160 -0.02 9.64 10.81
CA GLN A 160 0.50 10.44 11.93
C GLN A 160 1.56 11.44 11.48
N ASN A 161 2.37 11.09 10.48
CA ASN A 161 3.30 12.04 9.84
C ASN A 161 2.58 13.14 9.04
N LEU A 162 1.27 13.02 8.82
CA LEU A 162 0.40 14.04 8.22
C LEU A 162 -0.48 14.71 9.29
N ASP A 163 -0.07 14.65 10.56
CA ASP A 163 -0.76 15.23 11.72
C ASP A 163 -2.17 14.69 11.97
N LEU A 164 -2.48 13.48 11.50
CA LEU A 164 -3.72 12.77 11.81
C LEU A 164 -3.51 11.83 12.99
N ALA A 165 -4.35 11.95 14.02
CA ALA A 165 -4.37 11.08 15.20
C ALA A 165 -4.97 9.68 14.89
N ALA A 166 -4.39 8.99 13.90
CA ALA A 166 -4.81 7.66 13.50
C ALA A 166 -4.30 6.60 14.48
N TYR A 167 -5.08 5.53 14.64
CA TYR A 167 -4.72 4.36 15.46
C TYR A 167 -5.32 3.07 14.86
N VAL A 168 -4.77 1.92 15.26
CA VAL A 168 -5.29 0.60 14.89
C VAL A 168 -6.15 0.07 16.04
N ASN A 169 -7.38 -0.36 15.76
CA ASN A 169 -8.26 -0.97 16.77
C ASN A 169 -7.96 -2.48 16.99
N GLU A 170 -8.65 -3.12 17.91
CA GLU A 170 -8.49 -4.57 18.20
C GLU A 170 -8.83 -5.49 17.00
N ARG A 171 -9.62 -4.99 16.05
CA ARG A 171 -10.01 -5.71 14.82
C ARG A 171 -9.04 -5.47 13.66
N ASN A 172 -7.96 -4.72 13.88
CA ASN A 172 -7.00 -4.27 12.87
C ASN A 172 -7.58 -3.29 11.84
N ASP A 173 -8.64 -2.56 12.20
CA ASP A 173 -9.11 -1.43 11.41
C ASP A 173 -8.31 -0.16 11.74
N ILE A 174 -8.12 0.69 10.74
CA ILE A 174 -7.54 2.02 10.90
C ILE A 174 -8.66 3.00 11.27
N CYS A 175 -8.49 3.70 12.39
CA CYS A 175 -9.48 4.64 12.93
C CYS A 175 -8.88 6.02 13.14
N VAL A 176 -9.72 7.05 13.00
CA VAL A 176 -9.44 8.45 13.35
C VAL A 176 -10.69 8.99 14.06
N ASP A 177 -10.51 9.70 15.18
CA ASP A 177 -11.60 10.28 15.97
C ASP A 177 -12.71 9.28 16.37
N GLY A 178 -12.35 8.02 16.61
CA GLY A 178 -13.30 6.96 16.95
C GLY A 178 -14.03 6.33 15.75
N PHE A 179 -13.84 6.86 14.55
CA PHE A 179 -14.46 6.35 13.33
C PHE A 179 -13.47 5.51 12.52
N LYS A 180 -13.95 4.39 11.99
CA LYS A 180 -13.23 3.64 10.97
C LYS A 180 -13.10 4.49 9.71
N MET A 181 -11.88 4.58 9.20
CA MET A 181 -11.62 5.02 7.82
C MET A 181 -11.76 3.80 6.91
#